data_AF-A0A353GQJ0-F1
#
_entry.id   AF-A0A353GQJ0-F1
#
_cell.length_a   1.000
_cell.length_b   1.000
_cell.length_c   1.000
_cell.angle_alpha   90.00
_cell.angle_beta   90.00
_cell.angle_gamma   90.00
#
_symmetry.space_group_name_H-M   'P 1'
#
loop_
_entity.id
_entity.type
_entity.pdbx_description
1 polymer ?
#
loop_
_entity_poly.entity_id
_entity_poly.type
_entity_poly.pdbx_seq_one_letter_code
_entity_poly.pdbx_strand_id
1 'polypeptide(L)' 'MKSHDHTVYALLSNGKKVPMLRLSGQWLDRCGFKPGCKYTVNELSGCLLLMVDQNKK' A
#
# COMPACT_ATOMS: atom_id res chain seq x y z
N MET A 1 -1.53 -17.63 -5.29
CA MET A 1 -1.56 -16.18 -5.04
C MET A 1 -2.99 -15.78 -4.76
N LYS A 2 -3.28 -15.05 -3.68
CA LYS A 2 -4.63 -14.50 -3.44
C LYS A 2 -4.63 -13.05 -3.91
N SER A 3 -5.61 -12.70 -4.73
CA SER A 3 -5.79 -11.34 -5.24
C SER A 3 -6.91 -10.65 -4.46
N HIS A 4 -6.75 -9.34 -4.23
CA HIS A 4 -7.74 -8.49 -3.58
C HIS A 4 -8.00 -7.31 -4.53
N ASP A 5 -9.24 -7.18 -4.99
CA ASP A 5 -9.62 -6.08 -5.89
C ASP A 5 -9.82 -4.80 -5.10
N HIS A 6 -9.22 -3.72 -5.59
CA HIS A 6 -9.30 -2.39 -4.98
C HIS A 6 -9.57 -1.35 -6.06
N THR A 7 -10.31 -0.30 -5.68
CA THR A 7 -10.55 0.85 -6.54
C THR A 7 -9.60 1.99 -6.18
N VAL A 8 -9.07 2.67 -7.19
CA VAL A 8 -8.32 3.92 -7.01
C VAL A 8 -9.31 5.04 -6.72
N TYR A 9 -9.13 5.74 -5.61
CA TYR A 9 -9.92 6.91 -5.24
C TYR A 9 -9.11 8.19 -5.45
N ALA A 10 -9.77 9.34 -5.33
CA ALA A 10 -9.10 10.63 -5.27
C ALA A 10 -9.15 11.19 -3.85
N LEU A 11 -8.02 11.72 -3.37
CA LEU A 11 -7.93 12.54 -2.17
C LEU A 11 -7.74 14.01 -2.58
N LEU A 12 -8.31 14.95 -1.83
CA LEU A 12 -7.93 16.36 -1.93
C LEU A 12 -6.67 16.60 -1.08
N SER A 13 -5.57 17.00 -1.71
CA SER A 13 -4.31 17.37 -1.04
C SER A 13 -3.80 18.68 -1.63
N ASN A 14 -3.55 19.68 -0.79
CA ASN A 14 -3.11 21.03 -1.19
C ASN A 14 -3.98 21.65 -2.30
N GLY A 15 -5.31 21.49 -2.21
CA GLY A 15 -6.28 22.00 -3.19
C GLY A 15 -6.33 21.24 -4.51
N LYS A 16 -5.58 20.14 -4.66
CA LYS A 16 -5.56 19.29 -5.87
C LYS A 16 -6.09 17.90 -5.58
N LYS A 17 -6.79 17.31 -6.56
CA LYS A 17 -7.17 15.89 -6.50
C LYS A 17 -5.97 15.03 -6.87
N VAL A 18 -5.57 14.13 -5.98
CA VAL A 18 -4.47 13.18 -6.17
C VAL A 18 -4.99 11.74 -6.04
N PRO A 19 -4.47 10.77 -6.80
CA PRO A 19 -4.88 9.38 -6.68
C PRO A 19 -4.47 8.80 -5.33
N MET A 20 -5.31 7.91 -4.79
CA MET A 20 -5.12 7.23 -3.52
C MET A 20 -5.53 5.76 -3.65
N LEU A 21 -4.62 4.87 -3.26
CA LEU A 21 -4.89 3.46 -3.06
C LEU A 21 -5.13 3.21 -1.57
N ARG A 22 -6.33 2.74 -1.22
CA ARG A 22 -6.67 2.31 0.14
C ARG A 22 -6.67 0.78 0.20
N LEU A 23 -5.66 0.22 0.84
CA LEU A 23 -5.62 -1.20 1.17
C LEU A 23 -6.28 -1.41 2.54
N SER A 24 -7.17 -2.40 2.65
CA SER A 24 -7.86 -2.72 3.90
C SER A 24 -8.11 -4.21 4.05
N GLY A 25 -8.13 -4.68 5.29
CA GLY A 25 -8.48 -6.05 5.66
C GLY A 25 -7.45 -6.71 6.57
N GLN A 26 -7.89 -7.71 7.33
CA GLN A 26 -7.03 -8.47 8.26
C GLN A 26 -5.86 -9.20 7.56
N TRP A 27 -5.89 -9.31 6.24
CA TRP A 27 -4.80 -9.93 5.47
C TRP A 27 -3.52 -9.10 5.47
N LEU A 28 -3.61 -7.77 5.62
CA LEU A 28 -2.47 -6.88 5.69
C LEU A 28 -1.56 -7.19 6.89
N ASP A 29 -2.17 -7.49 8.04
CA ASP A 29 -1.45 -7.88 9.26
C ASP A 29 -0.66 -9.17 9.06
N ARG A 30 -1.26 -10.16 8.37
CA ARG A 30 -0.58 -11.42 7.99
C ARG A 30 0.59 -11.19 7.02
N CYS A 31 0.54 -10.13 6.23
CA CYS A 31 1.63 -9.69 5.35
C CYS A 31 2.66 -8.79 6.07
N GLY A 32 2.47 -8.51 7.36
CA GLY A 32 3.38 -7.67 8.15
C GLY A 32 3.13 -6.16 8.06
N PHE A 33 2.10 -5.71 7.34
CA PHE A 33 1.74 -4.30 7.26
C PHE A 33 0.98 -3.88 8.53
N LYS A 34 1.73 -3.58 9.59
CA LYS A 34 1.20 -3.12 10.88
C LYS A 34 1.33 -1.60 11.03
N PRO A 35 0.48 -0.95 11.84
CA PRO A 35 0.67 0.46 12.19
C PRO A 35 2.08 0.72 12.73
N GLY A 36 2.76 1.73 12.19
CA GLY A 36 4.13 2.09 12.57
C GLY A 36 5.25 1.37 11.82
N CYS A 37 4.95 0.33 11.04
CA CYS A 37 5.95 -0.30 10.18
C CYS A 37 6.29 0.58 8.97
N LYS A 38 7.56 0.57 8.57
CA LYS A 38 7.99 1.14 7.30
C LYS A 38 7.82 0.11 6.19
N TYR A 39 7.56 0.60 4.99
CA TYR A 39 7.51 -0.22 3.78
C TYR A 39 8.08 0.57 2.61
N THR A 40 8.56 -0.16 1.61
CA THR A 40 9.06 0.39 0.35
C THR A 40 8.03 0.12 -0.73
N VAL A 41 7.87 1.10 -1.64
CA VAL A 41 7.10 0.95 -2.86
C VAL A 41 8.07 1.02 -4.02
N ASN A 42 8.19 -0.07 -4.79
CA ASN A 42 8.96 -0.08 -6.02
C ASN A 42 8.01 0.04 -7.20
N GLU A 43 8.32 0.96 -8.11
CA GLU A 43 7.63 1.09 -9.39
C GLU A 43 8.23 0.11 -10.40
N LEU A 44 7.35 -0.66 -11.03
CA LEU A 44 7.65 -1.52 -12.17
C LEU A 44 6.65 -1.17 -13.27
N SER A 45 6.98 -1.38 -14.54
CA SER A 45 6.08 -1.02 -15.65
C SER A 45 4.69 -1.65 -15.48
N GLY A 46 3.69 -0.82 -15.16
CA GLY A 46 2.30 -1.23 -14.93
C GLY A 46 2.00 -1.81 -13.54
N CYS A 47 2.96 -1.84 -12.62
CA CYS A 47 2.83 -2.52 -11.32
C CYS A 47 3.48 -1.71 -10.18
N LEU A 48 2.87 -1.78 -8.99
CA LEU A 48 3.50 -1.34 -7.75
C LEU A 48 3.79 -2.55 -6.88
N LEU A 49 5.05 -2.72 -6.47
CA LEU A 49 5.46 -3.74 -5.53
C LEU A 49 5.67 -3.13 -4.15
N LEU A 50 4.81 -3.49 -3.20
CA LEU A 50 4.89 -3.05 -1.82
C LEU A 50 5.57 -4.12 -0.97
N MET A 51 6.61 -3.75 -0.23
CA MET A 51 7.33 -4.65 0.67
C MET A 51 7.56 -4.00 2.02
N VAL A 52 7.15 -4.66 3.10
CA VAL A 52 7.47 -4.23 4.46
C VAL A 52 8.98 -4.31 4.67
N ASP A 53 9.56 -3.27 5.26
CA ASP A 53 10.96 -3.27 5.63
C ASP A 53 11.17 -4.29 6.76
N GLN A 54 11.87 -5.39 6.47
CA GLN A 54 12.18 -6.43 7.44
C GLN A 54 13.42 -6.10 8.27
N ASN A 55 13.73 -4.83 8.54
CA ASN A 55 14.73 -4.45 9.52
C ASN A 55 14.37 -5.03 10.91
N LYS A 56 14.76 -6.29 11.11
CA LYS A 56 14.79 -7.00 12.38
C LYS A 56 15.81 -6.26 13.24
N LYS A 57 15.31 -5.42 14.14
CA LYS A 57 16.05 -5.08 15.36
C LYS A 57 15.98 -6.23 16.32
#